data_AF-A0A2W5KY65-F1
#
_entry.id   AF-A0A2W5KY65-F1
#
_cell.length_a   1.000
_cell.length_b   1.000
_cell.length_c   1.000
_cell.angle_alpha   90.00
_cell.angle_beta   90.00
_cell.angle_gamma   90.00
#
_symmetry.space_group_name_H-M   'P 1'
#
loop_
_entity.id
_entity.type
_entity.pdbx_description
1 polymer ?
#
loop_
_entity_poly.entity_id
_entity_poly.type
_entity_poly.pdbx_seq_one_letter_code
_entity_poly.pdbx_strand_id
1 'polypeptide(L)'
;HKAGLLGAVANLVAIPLTTFVIMPLEALALGFDLVGLGAPFWWLTAKAIALLLAVAHGVAASPMAVMLAPAVPGGLFAVILVGGLWCLLWRSRWRWLGLGPVAIGLIGIASLAPPDIVVTGDGRHVAVRTPAGTMALLREGAGDYVRDVLSESAGYDGTLEAIAKMPQARCSTDLCAVTLPRGGRDWHLLVTRNAMLVDRPILERDCAAADIVISDRGLPWWCRPRWMKIDRRLLSRTGGLSIGLESGKVHTVHRPGDAHPWIVRRRPRTAGQL
;
A
#
# COMPACT_ATOMS: atom_id res chain seq x y z
N HIS A 1 -2.65 0.25 -2.95
CA HIS A 1 -4.05 0.68 -3.21
C HIS A 1 -4.90 -0.58 -3.25
N LYS A 2 -5.95 -0.67 -2.42
CA LYS A 2 -6.96 -1.73 -2.53
C LYS A 2 -7.77 -1.53 -3.82
N ALA A 3 -7.30 -2.05 -4.93
CA ALA A 3 -8.13 -2.20 -6.12
C ALA A 3 -8.87 -3.53 -5.98
N GLY A 4 -10.04 -3.49 -5.33
CA GLY A 4 -10.93 -4.64 -5.27
C GLY A 4 -11.53 -4.88 -6.65
N LEU A 5 -10.82 -5.60 -7.52
CA LEU A 5 -11.35 -6.06 -8.81
C LEU A 5 -12.69 -6.80 -8.58
N LEU A 6 -12.75 -7.56 -7.49
CA LEU A 6 -13.97 -8.24 -7.04
C LEU A 6 -14.99 -7.30 -6.40
N GLY A 7 -14.57 -6.16 -5.82
CA GLY A 7 -15.49 -5.13 -5.32
C GLY A 7 -16.26 -4.44 -6.44
N ALA A 8 -15.63 -4.24 -7.60
CA ALA A 8 -16.32 -3.74 -8.80
C ALA A 8 -17.36 -4.74 -9.32
N VAL A 9 -17.02 -6.04 -9.36
CA VAL A 9 -17.95 -7.12 -9.73
C VAL A 9 -19.08 -7.25 -8.71
N ALA A 10 -18.79 -7.12 -7.42
CA ALA A 10 -19.79 -7.11 -6.36
C ALA A 10 -20.81 -5.98 -6.56
N ASN A 11 -20.34 -4.77 -6.86
CA ASN A 11 -21.21 -3.62 -7.13
C ASN A 11 -22.05 -3.80 -8.40
N LEU A 12 -21.52 -4.47 -9.42
CA LEU A 12 -22.27 -4.80 -10.64
C LEU A 12 -23.50 -5.66 -10.35
N VAL A 13 -23.44 -6.53 -9.33
CA VAL A 13 -24.56 -7.37 -8.89
C VAL A 13 -25.41 -6.69 -7.82
N ALA A 14 -24.79 -5.98 -6.87
CA ALA A 14 -25.47 -5.37 -5.74
C ALA A 14 -26.41 -4.24 -6.14
N ILE A 15 -26.01 -3.39 -7.11
CA ILE A 15 -26.84 -2.24 -7.51
C ILE A 15 -28.15 -2.69 -8.18
N PRO A 16 -28.14 -3.59 -9.20
CA PRO A 16 -29.38 -4.09 -9.79
C PRO A 16 -30.24 -4.86 -8.78
N LEU A 17 -29.62 -5.70 -7.95
CA LEU A 17 -30.35 -6.48 -6.94
C LEU A 17 -31.08 -5.56 -5.95
N THR A 18 -30.41 -4.51 -5.48
CA THR A 18 -31.02 -3.56 -4.54
C THR A 18 -32.14 -2.76 -5.20
N THR A 19 -31.89 -2.26 -6.42
CA THR A 19 -32.81 -1.33 -7.10
C THR A 19 -34.04 -2.03 -7.68
N PHE A 20 -33.86 -3.20 -8.29
CA PHE A 20 -34.95 -3.89 -8.99
C PHE A 20 -35.65 -4.96 -8.13
N VAL A 21 -35.04 -5.41 -7.04
CA VAL A 21 -35.60 -6.50 -6.22
C VAL A 21 -35.88 -6.03 -4.80
N ILE A 22 -34.86 -5.56 -4.07
CA ILE A 22 -34.99 -5.24 -2.64
C ILE A 22 -35.96 -4.07 -2.42
N MET A 23 -35.70 -2.91 -3.04
CA MET A 23 -36.54 -1.71 -2.85
C MET A 23 -38.00 -1.90 -3.28
N PRO A 24 -38.32 -2.52 -4.43
CA PRO A 24 -39.71 -2.77 -4.82
C PRO A 24 -40.42 -3.76 -3.87
N LEU A 25 -39.73 -4.78 -3.37
CA LEU A 25 -40.30 -5.74 -2.42
C LEU A 25 -40.56 -5.10 -1.06
N GLU A 26 -39.67 -4.22 -0.58
CA GLU A 26 -39.91 -3.42 0.62
C GLU A 26 -41.13 -2.52 0.47
N ALA A 27 -41.27 -1.84 -0.67
CA ALA A 27 -42.44 -1.00 -0.95
C ALA A 27 -43.75 -1.82 -0.97
N LEU A 28 -43.73 -2.99 -1.60
CA LEU A 28 -44.87 -3.92 -1.61
C LEU A 28 -45.17 -4.46 -0.21
N ALA A 29 -44.15 -4.85 0.57
CA ALA A 29 -44.31 -5.33 1.93
C ALA A 29 -45.01 -4.30 2.82
N LEU A 30 -44.53 -3.05 2.79
CA LEU A 30 -45.12 -1.93 3.53
C LEU A 30 -46.56 -1.64 3.09
N GLY A 31 -46.86 -1.76 1.79
CA GLY A 31 -48.22 -1.59 1.28
C GLY A 31 -49.19 -2.68 1.77
N PHE A 32 -48.74 -3.93 1.81
CA PHE A 32 -49.56 -5.07 2.23
C PHE A 32 -49.61 -5.26 3.75
N ASP A 33 -48.69 -4.65 4.51
CA ASP A 33 -48.77 -4.59 5.97
C ASP A 33 -50.04 -3.85 6.44
N LEU A 34 -50.55 -2.89 5.66
CA LEU A 34 -51.81 -2.19 5.95
C LEU A 34 -53.03 -3.12 6.02
N VAL A 35 -52.97 -4.27 5.36
CA VAL A 35 -54.02 -5.30 5.34
C VAL A 35 -53.58 -6.60 6.03
N GLY A 36 -52.44 -6.59 6.72
CA GLY A 36 -51.90 -7.74 7.46
C GLY A 36 -51.32 -8.86 6.59
N LEU A 37 -51.05 -8.60 5.31
CA LEU A 37 -50.56 -9.59 4.33
C LEU A 37 -49.13 -9.31 3.85
N GLY A 38 -48.35 -8.50 4.55
CA GLY A 38 -46.97 -8.14 4.15
C GLY A 38 -45.92 -9.23 4.39
N ALA A 39 -46.22 -10.23 5.23
CA ALA A 39 -45.32 -11.34 5.58
C ALA A 39 -44.64 -12.05 4.37
N PRO A 40 -45.33 -12.44 3.28
CA PRO A 40 -44.68 -13.05 2.12
C PRO A 40 -43.66 -12.13 1.43
N PHE A 41 -43.93 -10.83 1.38
CA PHE A 41 -43.02 -9.86 0.76
C PHE A 41 -41.79 -9.63 1.64
N TRP A 42 -41.97 -9.49 2.96
CA TRP A 42 -40.86 -9.41 3.92
C TRP A 42 -39.97 -10.66 3.88
N TRP A 43 -40.56 -11.84 3.72
CA TRP A 43 -39.79 -13.07 3.55
C TRP A 43 -38.91 -13.04 2.29
N LEU A 44 -39.45 -12.54 1.17
CA LEU A 44 -38.71 -12.44 -0.08
C LEU A 44 -37.61 -11.36 -0.01
N THR A 45 -37.88 -10.22 0.63
CA THR A 45 -36.89 -9.18 0.93
C THR A 45 -35.74 -9.74 1.76
N ALA A 46 -36.03 -10.51 2.82
CA ALA A 46 -35.01 -11.13 3.65
C ALA A 46 -34.12 -12.10 2.84
N LYS A 47 -34.69 -12.84 1.88
CA LYS A 47 -33.91 -13.69 0.97
C LYS A 47 -33.01 -12.89 0.03
N ALA A 48 -33.49 -11.78 -0.52
CA ALA A 48 -32.70 -10.92 -1.38
C ALA A 48 -31.54 -10.24 -0.63
N ILE A 49 -31.77 -9.79 0.61
CA ILE A 49 -30.72 -9.24 1.48
C ILE A 49 -29.71 -10.33 1.86
N ALA A 50 -30.17 -11.54 2.19
CA ALA A 50 -29.28 -12.65 2.50
C ALA A 50 -28.38 -13.01 1.30
N LEU A 51 -28.89 -12.95 0.07
CA LEU A 51 -28.10 -13.13 -1.15
C LEU A 51 -27.05 -12.01 -1.30
N LEU A 52 -27.43 -10.76 -1.06
CA LEU A 52 -26.50 -9.62 -1.11
C LEU A 52 -25.37 -9.78 -0.08
N LEU A 53 -25.71 -10.19 1.15
CA LEU A 53 -24.73 -10.48 2.21
C LEU A 53 -23.84 -11.68 1.86
N ALA A 54 -24.38 -12.72 1.24
CA ALA A 54 -23.59 -13.87 0.78
C ALA A 54 -22.57 -13.46 -0.30
N VAL A 55 -22.96 -12.60 -1.23
CA VAL A 55 -22.03 -12.03 -2.23
C VAL A 55 -20.97 -11.17 -1.54
N ALA A 56 -21.37 -10.31 -0.59
CA ALA A 56 -20.44 -9.46 0.15
C ALA A 56 -19.41 -10.29 0.94
N HIS A 57 -19.85 -11.32 1.67
CA HIS A 57 -18.97 -12.22 2.40
C HIS A 57 -18.10 -13.07 1.46
N GLY A 58 -18.63 -13.54 0.33
CA GLY A 58 -17.85 -14.28 -0.66
C GLY A 58 -16.74 -13.43 -1.29
N VAL A 59 -17.03 -12.16 -1.57
CA VAL A 59 -16.04 -11.19 -2.04
C VAL A 59 -15.01 -10.90 -0.96
N ALA A 60 -15.44 -10.67 0.29
CA ALA A 60 -14.54 -10.40 1.41
C ALA A 60 -13.64 -11.58 1.78
N ALA A 61 -14.13 -12.82 1.64
CA ALA A 61 -13.39 -14.05 1.95
C ALA A 61 -12.46 -14.51 0.82
N SER A 62 -12.53 -13.88 -0.36
CA SER A 62 -11.71 -14.29 -1.50
C SER A 62 -10.25 -13.81 -1.35
N PRO A 63 -9.25 -14.66 -1.63
CA PRO A 63 -7.83 -14.26 -1.59
C PRO A 63 -7.44 -13.23 -2.67
N MET A 64 -8.31 -12.98 -3.65
CA MET A 64 -8.17 -11.88 -4.62
C MET A 64 -8.89 -10.58 -4.20
N ALA A 65 -9.51 -10.52 -3.02
CA ALA A 65 -10.19 -9.33 -2.51
C ALA A 65 -9.25 -8.14 -2.33
N VAL A 66 -7.99 -8.44 -2.05
CA VAL A 66 -6.91 -7.47 -1.94
C VAL A 66 -5.75 -7.99 -2.79
N MET A 67 -5.77 -7.71 -4.09
CA MET A 67 -4.48 -7.69 -4.79
C MET A 67 -3.77 -6.42 -4.35
N LEU A 68 -2.76 -6.59 -3.51
CA LEU A 68 -1.86 -5.51 -3.12
C LEU A 68 -1.02 -5.17 -4.35
N ALA A 69 -1.56 -4.34 -5.23
CA ALA A 69 -0.85 -3.87 -6.41
C ALA A 69 0.10 -2.72 -6.03
N PRO A 70 1.34 -2.71 -6.55
CA PRO A 70 2.23 -1.55 -6.48
C PRO A 70 1.49 -0.28 -6.91
N ALA A 71 1.92 0.88 -6.37
CA ALA A 71 1.32 2.16 -6.75
C ALA A 71 1.38 2.34 -8.28
N VAL A 72 0.22 2.26 -8.93
CA VAL A 72 0.13 2.33 -10.39
C VAL A 72 0.49 3.75 -10.85
N PRO A 73 1.46 3.92 -11.77
CA PRO A 73 1.78 5.20 -12.36
C PRO A 73 0.53 5.83 -12.98
N GLY A 74 0.29 7.11 -12.69
CA GLY A 74 -0.91 7.82 -13.19
C GLY A 74 -1.08 7.76 -14.71
N GLY A 75 0.03 7.69 -15.46
CA GLY A 75 0.00 7.52 -16.92
C GLY A 75 -0.61 6.19 -17.36
N LEU A 76 -0.28 5.07 -16.70
CA LEU A 76 -0.86 3.76 -17.02
C LEU A 76 -2.36 3.74 -16.70
N PHE A 77 -2.75 4.35 -15.58
CA PHE A 77 -4.16 4.50 -15.23
C PHE A 77 -4.92 5.34 -16.26
N ALA A 78 -4.35 6.45 -16.72
CA ALA A 78 -4.95 7.28 -17.77
C ALA A 78 -5.13 6.52 -19.09
N VAL A 79 -4.15 5.70 -19.50
CA VAL A 79 -4.24 4.88 -20.71
C VAL A 79 -5.38 3.86 -20.61
N ILE A 80 -5.53 3.19 -19.47
CA ILE A 80 -6.64 2.26 -19.21
C ILE A 80 -7.99 3.00 -19.25
N LEU A 81 -8.07 4.17 -18.60
CA LEU A 81 -9.29 4.98 -18.59
C LEU A 81 -9.70 5.43 -19.99
N VAL A 82 -8.76 5.95 -20.78
CA VAL A 82 -9.03 6.39 -22.15
C VAL A 82 -9.47 5.20 -23.02
N GLY A 83 -8.81 4.05 -22.90
CA GLY A 83 -9.21 2.83 -23.61
C GLY A 83 -10.60 2.33 -23.20
N GLY A 84 -10.90 2.33 -21.90
CA GLY A 84 -12.22 1.95 -21.38
C GLY A 84 -13.32 2.93 -21.81
N LEU A 85 -13.04 4.23 -21.78
CA LEU A 85 -13.96 5.28 -22.22
C LEU A 85 -14.21 5.20 -23.73
N TRP A 86 -13.17 4.95 -24.53
CA TRP A 86 -13.30 4.66 -25.96
C TRP A 86 -14.23 3.48 -26.20
N CYS A 87 -14.11 2.43 -25.38
CA CYS A 87 -14.96 1.28 -25.48
C CYS A 87 -16.44 1.63 -25.17
N LEU A 88 -16.68 2.46 -24.15
CA LEU A 88 -18.05 2.80 -23.73
C LEU A 88 -18.74 3.81 -24.66
N LEU A 89 -17.99 4.74 -25.26
CA LEU A 89 -18.55 5.81 -26.10
C LEU A 89 -18.98 5.32 -27.49
N TRP A 90 -18.28 4.35 -28.08
CA TRP A 90 -18.59 3.89 -29.44
C TRP A 90 -19.54 2.69 -29.44
N ARG A 91 -20.69 2.82 -30.12
CA ARG A 91 -21.64 1.72 -30.39
C ARG A 91 -21.23 0.80 -31.55
N SER A 92 -20.29 1.21 -32.40
CA SER A 92 -19.84 0.46 -33.59
C SER A 92 -18.67 -0.50 -33.29
N ARG A 93 -18.29 -1.34 -34.26
CA ARG A 93 -17.12 -2.25 -34.21
C ARG A 93 -15.77 -1.55 -33.91
N TRP A 94 -15.73 -0.22 -34.04
CA TRP A 94 -14.60 0.64 -33.63
C TRP A 94 -14.33 0.62 -32.12
N ARG A 95 -15.31 0.18 -31.33
CA ARG A 95 -15.18 -0.06 -29.89
C ARG A 95 -14.00 -0.95 -29.53
N TRP A 96 -13.73 -1.98 -30.35
CA TRP A 96 -12.67 -2.96 -30.09
C TRP A 96 -11.26 -2.37 -30.16
N LEU A 97 -11.07 -1.21 -30.80
CA LEU A 97 -9.77 -0.52 -30.81
C LEU A 97 -9.38 -0.03 -29.40
N GLY A 98 -10.35 0.24 -28.53
CA GLY A 98 -10.11 0.65 -27.14
C GLY A 98 -9.54 -0.45 -26.25
N LEU A 99 -9.69 -1.72 -26.64
CA LEU A 99 -9.08 -2.86 -25.93
C LEU A 99 -7.56 -2.89 -26.06
N GLY A 100 -7.00 -2.35 -27.14
CA GLY A 100 -5.55 -2.24 -27.30
C GLY A 100 -4.90 -1.42 -26.17
N PRO A 101 -5.29 -0.15 -25.96
CA PRO A 101 -4.82 0.66 -24.84
C PRO A 101 -5.07 0.02 -23.47
N VAL A 102 -6.24 -0.58 -23.24
CA VAL A 102 -6.53 -1.29 -21.98
C VAL A 102 -5.56 -2.45 -21.76
N ALA A 103 -5.32 -3.28 -22.77
CA ALA A 103 -4.38 -4.39 -22.70
C ALA A 103 -2.95 -3.91 -22.45
N ILE A 104 -2.51 -2.84 -23.13
CA ILE A 104 -1.18 -2.23 -22.92
C ILE A 104 -1.06 -1.73 -21.48
N GLY A 105 -2.09 -1.06 -20.96
CA GLY A 105 -2.11 -0.58 -19.58
C GLY A 105 -2.04 -1.73 -18.57
N LEU A 106 -2.79 -2.82 -18.79
CA LEU A 106 -2.76 -4.01 -17.94
C LEU A 106 -1.42 -4.74 -17.98
N ILE A 107 -0.83 -4.93 -19.16
CA ILE A 107 0.51 -5.52 -19.31
C ILE A 107 1.56 -4.63 -18.62
N GLY A 108 1.42 -3.30 -18.77
CA GLY A 108 2.22 -2.31 -18.07
C GLY A 108 2.17 -2.53 -16.57
N ILE A 109 0.97 -2.61 -15.98
CA ILE A 109 0.77 -2.87 -14.53
C ILE A 109 1.37 -4.21 -14.12
N ALA A 110 1.16 -5.27 -14.89
CA ALA A 110 1.72 -6.59 -14.61
C ALA A 110 3.26 -6.61 -14.65
N SER A 111 3.86 -5.67 -15.40
CA SER A 111 5.32 -5.51 -15.50
C SER A 111 5.91 -4.59 -14.42
N LEU A 112 5.09 -4.00 -13.54
CA LEU A 112 5.64 -3.16 -12.47
C LEU A 112 6.38 -4.01 -11.44
N ALA A 113 7.67 -3.74 -11.31
CA ALA A 113 8.46 -4.26 -10.21
C ALA A 113 7.95 -3.66 -8.88
N PRO A 114 7.59 -4.49 -7.89
CA PRO A 114 7.21 -3.98 -6.58
C PRO A 114 8.43 -3.37 -5.88
N PRO A 115 8.23 -2.43 -4.93
CA PRO A 115 9.34 -1.78 -4.24
C PRO A 115 10.15 -2.78 -3.40
N ASP A 116 11.44 -2.47 -3.25
CA ASP A 116 12.40 -3.28 -2.49
C ASP A 116 12.47 -2.85 -1.02
N ILE A 117 12.28 -1.57 -0.74
CA ILE A 117 12.28 -1.02 0.63
C ILE A 117 11.04 -0.15 0.81
N VAL A 118 10.32 -0.32 1.91
CA VAL A 118 9.23 0.57 2.31
C VAL A 118 9.43 1.05 3.75
N VAL A 119 9.31 2.36 3.94
CA VAL A 119 9.54 3.05 5.22
C VAL A 119 8.30 3.85 5.59
N THR A 120 7.82 3.67 6.82
CA THR A 120 6.70 4.45 7.34
C THR A 120 7.10 5.90 7.63
N GLY A 121 6.14 6.82 7.63
CA GLY A 121 6.42 8.26 7.87
C GLY A 121 6.97 8.60 9.26
N ASP A 122 6.87 7.67 10.21
CA ASP A 122 7.53 7.76 11.51
C ASP A 122 8.96 7.17 11.55
N GLY A 123 9.36 6.43 10.51
CA GLY A 123 10.68 5.80 10.39
C GLY A 123 10.88 4.59 11.30
N ARG A 124 9.86 4.20 12.07
CA ARG A 124 9.94 3.10 13.06
C ARG A 124 9.73 1.73 12.45
N HIS A 125 9.10 1.68 11.28
CA HIS A 125 8.81 0.44 10.57
C HIS A 125 9.41 0.50 9.18
N VAL A 126 10.22 -0.52 8.90
CA VAL A 126 10.91 -0.70 7.63
C VAL A 126 10.65 -2.13 7.19
N ALA A 127 10.10 -2.27 5.99
CA ALA A 127 10.03 -3.54 5.28
C ALA A 127 11.10 -3.56 4.20
N VAL A 128 11.80 -4.68 4.10
CA VAL A 128 12.76 -4.95 3.03
C VAL A 128 12.37 -6.24 2.32
N ARG A 129 12.50 -6.24 1.00
CA ARG A 129 12.29 -7.41 0.17
C ARG A 129 13.52 -8.30 0.25
N THR A 130 13.34 -9.55 0.66
CA THR A 130 14.41 -10.55 0.67
C THR A 130 14.76 -10.98 -0.76
N PRO A 131 15.93 -11.62 -0.96
CA PRO A 131 16.29 -12.21 -2.25
C PRO A 131 15.30 -13.31 -2.70
N ALA A 132 14.69 -14.02 -1.74
CA ALA A 132 13.69 -15.06 -1.99
C ALA A 132 12.30 -14.50 -2.37
N GLY A 133 12.14 -13.16 -2.41
CA GLY A 133 10.89 -12.51 -2.76
C GLY A 133 9.92 -12.31 -1.59
N THR A 134 10.26 -12.81 -0.39
CA THR A 134 9.52 -12.54 0.85
C THR A 134 9.80 -11.12 1.36
N MET A 135 8.97 -10.61 2.26
CA MET A 135 9.20 -9.32 2.93
C MET A 135 9.58 -9.53 4.38
N ALA A 136 10.62 -8.82 4.83
CA ALA A 136 11.08 -8.85 6.20
C ALA A 136 10.89 -7.48 6.87
N LEU A 137 10.36 -7.48 8.08
CA LEU A 137 10.06 -6.30 8.90
C LEU A 137 11.12 -6.11 10.00
N LEU A 138 11.57 -4.87 10.19
CA LEU A 138 12.60 -4.54 11.18
C LEU A 138 12.22 -4.89 12.63
N ARG A 139 10.93 -4.75 12.98
CA ARG A 139 10.45 -4.90 14.36
C ARG A 139 9.44 -6.02 14.48
N GLU A 140 9.80 -7.07 15.21
CA GLU A 140 8.90 -8.21 15.52
C GLU A 140 7.62 -7.78 16.27
N GLY A 141 7.69 -6.70 17.05
CA GLY A 141 6.57 -6.16 17.83
C GLY A 141 5.74 -5.06 17.16
N ALA A 142 5.80 -4.92 15.84
CA ALA A 142 4.82 -4.08 15.14
C ALA A 142 3.45 -4.77 15.22
N GLY A 143 2.44 -4.08 15.76
CA GLY A 143 1.08 -4.62 15.85
C GLY A 143 0.50 -4.97 14.48
N ASP A 144 -0.48 -5.87 14.44
CA ASP A 144 -1.03 -6.46 13.22
C ASP A 144 -1.43 -5.40 12.17
N TYR A 145 -1.99 -4.28 12.59
CA TYR A 145 -2.31 -3.15 11.72
C TYR A 145 -1.11 -2.62 10.92
N VAL A 146 0.06 -2.50 11.55
CA VAL A 146 1.27 -2.02 10.88
C VAL A 146 1.80 -3.06 9.90
N ARG A 147 1.68 -4.34 10.25
CA ARG A 147 2.04 -5.44 9.35
C ARG A 147 1.15 -5.41 8.10
N ASP A 148 -0.15 -5.25 8.27
CA ASP A 148 -1.11 -5.19 7.18
C ASP A 148 -0.87 -3.99 6.25
N VAL A 149 -0.70 -2.79 6.80
CA VAL A 149 -0.44 -1.58 6.01
C VAL A 149 0.88 -1.70 5.24
N LEU A 150 1.91 -2.28 5.85
CA LEU A 150 3.22 -2.36 5.23
C LEU A 150 3.24 -3.45 4.16
N SER A 151 2.66 -4.62 4.42
CA SER A 151 2.36 -5.62 3.40
C SER A 151 1.63 -4.96 2.23
N GLU A 152 0.54 -4.21 2.49
CA GLU A 152 -0.25 -3.49 1.47
C GLU A 152 0.59 -2.56 0.60
N SER A 153 1.38 -1.70 1.24
CA SER A 153 2.25 -0.76 0.53
C SER A 153 3.37 -1.44 -0.27
N ALA A 154 3.75 -2.64 0.15
CA ALA A 154 4.84 -3.42 -0.41
C ALA A 154 4.37 -4.42 -1.49
N GLY A 155 3.05 -4.58 -1.67
CA GLY A 155 2.50 -5.50 -2.63
C GLY A 155 2.73 -6.97 -2.29
N TYR A 156 2.71 -7.34 -1.00
CA TYR A 156 3.11 -8.67 -0.54
C TYR A 156 2.04 -9.31 0.36
N ASP A 157 1.57 -10.50 -0.02
CA ASP A 157 0.48 -11.24 0.65
C ASP A 157 0.98 -12.34 1.62
N GLY A 158 2.29 -12.37 1.89
CA GLY A 158 2.90 -13.35 2.81
C GLY A 158 3.14 -12.80 4.22
N THR A 159 3.57 -13.68 5.12
CA THR A 159 3.95 -13.31 6.48
C THR A 159 5.23 -12.46 6.47
N LEU A 160 5.17 -11.31 7.16
CA LEU A 160 6.36 -10.48 7.38
C LEU A 160 7.25 -11.13 8.44
N GLU A 161 8.32 -11.76 7.99
CA GLU A 161 9.36 -12.30 8.89
C GLU A 161 10.19 -11.16 9.50
N ALA A 162 10.90 -11.44 10.60
CA ALA A 162 11.76 -10.45 11.20
C ALA A 162 13.04 -10.26 10.37
N ILE A 163 13.46 -9.02 10.10
CA ILE A 163 14.78 -8.75 9.51
C ILE A 163 15.89 -9.38 10.36
N ALA A 164 15.73 -9.40 11.69
CA ALA A 164 16.70 -10.00 12.61
C ALA A 164 16.92 -11.51 12.40
N LYS A 165 15.99 -12.21 11.73
CA LYS A 165 16.10 -13.64 11.41
C LYS A 165 16.73 -13.89 10.04
N MET A 166 16.99 -12.85 9.25
CA MET A 166 17.61 -13.00 7.95
C MET A 166 19.10 -13.33 8.07
N PRO A 167 19.63 -14.28 7.29
CA PRO A 167 21.07 -14.59 7.32
C PRO A 167 21.94 -13.42 6.81
N GLN A 168 21.36 -12.51 6.01
CA GLN A 168 22.04 -11.31 5.52
C GLN A 168 21.94 -10.12 6.48
N ALA A 169 21.30 -10.28 7.64
CA ALA A 169 21.16 -9.24 8.65
C ALA A 169 22.09 -9.47 9.84
N ARG A 170 22.74 -8.39 10.28
CA ARG A 170 23.52 -8.32 11.51
C ARG A 170 22.90 -7.27 12.40
N CYS A 171 22.03 -7.72 13.31
CA CYS A 171 21.36 -6.84 14.25
C CYS A 171 22.00 -6.90 15.63
N SER A 172 22.37 -5.74 16.16
CA SER A 172 22.59 -5.47 17.58
C SER A 172 21.29 -4.97 18.23
N THR A 173 21.34 -4.57 19.50
CA THR A 173 20.20 -3.97 20.21
C THR A 173 19.76 -2.64 19.58
N ASP A 174 20.72 -1.82 19.14
CA ASP A 174 20.45 -0.44 18.71
C ASP A 174 20.47 -0.28 17.18
N LEU A 175 21.28 -1.08 16.49
CA LEU A 175 21.50 -1.00 15.05
C LEU A 175 21.26 -2.35 14.38
N CYS A 176 20.68 -2.34 13.18
CA CYS A 176 20.71 -3.49 12.31
C CYS A 176 21.28 -3.13 10.94
N ALA A 177 22.32 -3.85 10.53
CA ALA A 177 22.88 -3.77 9.19
C ALA A 177 22.35 -4.93 8.35
N VAL A 178 21.86 -4.65 7.14
CA VAL A 178 21.28 -5.64 6.23
C VAL A 178 21.93 -5.47 4.86
N THR A 179 22.33 -6.57 4.23
CA THR A 179 22.84 -6.54 2.85
C THR A 179 21.78 -7.10 1.90
N LEU A 180 21.41 -6.31 0.90
CA LEU A 180 20.36 -6.64 -0.07
C LEU A 180 20.98 -6.77 -1.47
N PRO A 181 21.12 -7.99 -2.03
CA PRO A 181 21.57 -8.17 -3.41
C PRO A 181 20.44 -7.82 -4.38
N ARG A 182 20.58 -6.70 -5.12
CA ARG A 182 19.60 -6.24 -6.12
C ARG A 182 20.26 -5.53 -7.29
N GLY A 183 19.81 -5.82 -8.52
CA GLY A 183 20.33 -5.18 -9.74
C GLY A 183 21.83 -5.43 -9.99
N GLY A 184 22.33 -6.62 -9.60
CA GLY A 184 23.74 -6.99 -9.77
C GLY A 184 24.72 -6.31 -8.79
N ARG A 185 24.21 -5.60 -7.77
CA ARG A 185 25.02 -5.01 -6.69
C ARG A 185 24.46 -5.34 -5.32
N ASP A 186 25.34 -5.33 -4.32
CA ASP A 186 24.96 -5.41 -2.92
C ASP A 186 24.66 -4.02 -2.38
N TRP A 187 23.48 -3.85 -1.80
CA TRP A 187 23.09 -2.64 -1.09
C TRP A 187 23.24 -2.83 0.41
N HIS A 188 24.02 -1.97 1.06
CA HIS A 188 24.18 -1.99 2.51
C HIS A 188 23.20 -1.02 3.16
N LEU A 189 22.24 -1.58 3.89
CA LEU A 189 21.24 -0.83 4.63
C LEU A 189 21.58 -0.84 6.12
N LEU A 190 21.63 0.33 6.74
CA LEU A 190 21.74 0.47 8.19
C LEU A 190 20.45 1.05 8.76
N VAL A 191 19.88 0.41 9.77
CA VAL A 191 18.63 0.84 10.38
C VAL A 191 18.75 0.92 11.90
N THR A 192 18.27 2.01 12.49
CA THR A 192 18.18 2.11 13.96
C THR A 192 16.96 1.36 14.48
N ARG A 193 17.14 0.49 15.47
CA ARG A 193 16.07 -0.32 16.07
C ARG A 193 15.36 0.36 17.23
N ASN A 194 16.02 1.33 17.87
CA ASN A 194 15.51 2.07 19.01
C ASN A 194 15.99 3.53 19.01
N ALA A 195 15.51 4.31 19.98
CA ALA A 195 15.85 5.71 20.15
C ALA A 195 17.13 5.95 20.99
N MET A 196 17.80 4.91 21.49
CA MET A 196 18.97 5.04 22.37
C MET A 196 20.17 5.60 21.61
N LEU A 197 20.88 6.54 22.23
CA LEU A 197 22.07 7.16 21.65
C LEU A 197 23.14 6.09 21.45
N VAL A 198 23.65 6.00 20.22
CA VAL A 198 24.76 5.12 19.87
C VAL A 198 26.03 5.96 19.89
N ASP A 199 27.11 5.38 20.40
CA ASP A 199 28.41 6.03 20.43
C ASP A 199 28.85 6.49 19.05
N ARG A 200 29.31 7.73 18.98
CA ARG A 200 29.75 8.37 17.74
C ARG A 200 30.71 7.51 16.90
N PRO A 201 31.82 6.96 17.43
CA PRO A 201 32.78 6.22 16.59
C PRO A 201 32.18 4.97 15.95
N ILE A 202 31.15 4.37 16.56
CA ILE A 202 30.44 3.21 16.00
C ILE A 202 29.50 3.70 14.90
N LEU A 203 28.62 4.66 15.22
CA LEU A 203 27.63 5.15 14.26
C LEU A 203 28.28 5.84 13.04
N GLU A 204 29.38 6.57 13.22
CA GLU A 204 30.08 7.25 12.13
C GLU A 204 30.68 6.26 11.14
N ARG A 205 31.29 5.18 11.65
CA ARG A 205 31.87 4.09 10.84
C ARG A 205 30.79 3.34 10.06
N ASP A 206 29.74 2.90 10.76
CA ASP A 206 28.67 2.10 10.15
C ASP A 206 27.84 2.94 9.16
N CYS A 207 27.62 4.23 9.47
CA CYS A 207 26.92 5.14 8.58
C CYS A 207 27.72 5.39 7.28
N ALA A 208 29.05 5.53 7.36
CA ALA A 208 29.90 5.70 6.17
C ALA A 208 30.02 4.43 5.31
N ALA A 209 29.87 3.26 5.93
CA ALA A 209 29.87 1.97 5.23
C ALA A 209 28.52 1.66 4.54
N ALA A 210 27.43 2.25 5.00
CA ALA A 210 26.09 2.02 4.48
C ALA A 210 25.79 2.87 3.23
N ASP A 211 25.05 2.28 2.29
CA ASP A 211 24.48 3.00 1.15
C ASP A 211 23.26 3.81 1.57
N ILE A 212 22.41 3.21 2.40
CA ILE A 212 21.19 3.81 2.92
C ILE A 212 21.19 3.69 4.43
N VAL A 213 20.91 4.79 5.12
CA VAL A 213 20.70 4.78 6.57
C VAL A 213 19.27 5.22 6.86
N ILE A 214 18.52 4.40 7.59
CA ILE A 214 17.15 4.70 8.01
C ILE A 214 17.11 4.86 9.53
N SER A 215 16.49 5.95 9.99
CA SER A 215 16.31 6.21 11.41
C SER A 215 15.01 6.94 11.72
N ASP A 216 14.36 6.55 12.82
CA ASP A 216 13.18 7.21 13.38
C ASP A 216 13.52 8.52 14.12
N ARG A 217 14.80 8.79 14.35
CA ARG A 217 15.36 10.03 14.90
C ARG A 217 16.06 10.86 13.84
N GLY A 218 16.33 12.13 14.17
CA GLY A 218 17.17 12.99 13.34
C GLY A 218 18.61 12.54 13.43
N LEU A 219 19.24 12.27 12.29
CA LEU A 219 20.64 11.84 12.27
C LEU A 219 21.55 13.07 12.23
N PRO A 220 22.70 13.03 12.92
CA PRO A 220 23.67 14.12 12.88
C PRO A 220 24.17 14.44 11.48
N TRP A 221 24.77 15.61 11.32
CA TRP A 221 25.31 16.08 10.04
C TRP A 221 26.54 15.29 9.57
N TRP A 222 27.27 14.67 10.51
CA TRP A 222 28.46 13.85 10.24
C TRP A 222 28.13 12.42 9.80
N CYS A 223 26.93 11.91 10.07
CA CYS A 223 26.47 10.65 9.50
C CYS A 223 26.13 10.87 8.02
N ARG A 224 27.02 10.41 7.14
CA ARG A 224 26.96 10.56 5.68
C ARG A 224 27.00 9.18 5.01
N PRO A 225 25.85 8.58 4.69
CA PRO A 225 25.80 7.37 3.89
C PRO A 225 26.17 7.64 2.42
N ARG A 226 26.49 6.57 1.68
CA ARG A 226 26.97 6.69 0.29
C ARG A 226 25.90 7.17 -0.68
N TRP A 227 24.62 6.89 -0.40
CA TRP A 227 23.52 7.27 -1.29
C TRP A 227 22.45 8.11 -0.60
N MET A 228 21.79 7.60 0.45
CA MET A 228 20.64 8.29 1.03
C MET A 228 20.54 8.20 2.55
N LYS A 229 20.30 9.35 3.19
CA LYS A 229 20.04 9.48 4.62
C LYS A 229 18.55 9.71 4.87
N ILE A 230 17.88 8.70 5.41
CA ILE A 230 16.46 8.71 5.71
C ILE A 230 16.29 8.85 7.21
N ASP A 231 16.18 10.08 7.68
CA ASP A 231 16.03 10.39 9.09
C ASP A 231 14.67 11.04 9.38
N ARG A 232 14.39 11.30 10.66
CA ARG A 232 13.14 11.97 11.07
C ARG A 232 12.90 13.31 10.38
N ARG A 233 13.96 14.04 10.01
CA ARG A 233 13.84 15.35 9.36
C ARG A 233 13.37 15.17 7.92
N LEU A 234 13.94 14.22 7.18
CA LEU A 234 13.48 13.89 5.83
C LEU A 234 12.04 13.38 5.87
N LEU A 235 11.75 12.38 6.71
CA LEU A 235 10.42 11.76 6.82
C LEU A 235 9.34 12.75 7.27
N SER A 236 9.68 13.76 8.07
CA SER A 236 8.73 14.82 8.43
C SER A 236 8.28 15.69 7.23
N ARG A 237 9.09 15.75 6.18
CA ARG A 237 8.82 16.52 4.96
C ARG A 237 8.19 15.67 3.86
N THR A 238 8.67 14.43 3.71
CA THR A 238 8.27 13.52 2.63
C THR A 238 7.13 12.58 3.03
N GLY A 239 6.88 12.42 4.32
CA GLY A 239 6.07 11.32 4.84
C GLY A 239 6.81 9.99 4.68
N GLY A 240 6.06 8.89 4.62
CA GLY A 240 6.62 7.58 4.27
C GLY A 240 7.19 7.57 2.85
N LEU A 241 8.02 6.58 2.57
CA LEU A 241 8.67 6.44 1.27
C LEU A 241 8.83 4.97 0.88
N SER A 242 8.93 4.72 -0.43
CA SER A 242 9.33 3.44 -0.99
C SER A 242 10.46 3.61 -1.99
N ILE A 243 11.33 2.61 -2.07
CA ILE A 243 12.53 2.62 -2.92
C ILE A 243 12.57 1.34 -3.74
N GLY A 244 12.74 1.47 -5.05
CA GLY A 244 13.18 0.38 -5.92
C GLY A 244 14.70 0.46 -6.09
N LEU A 245 15.43 -0.53 -5.60
CA LEU A 245 16.90 -0.54 -5.59
C LEU A 245 17.48 -0.74 -6.99
N GLU A 246 16.82 -1.53 -7.83
CA GLU A 246 17.25 -1.75 -9.22
C GLU A 246 17.07 -0.51 -10.09
N SER A 247 15.92 0.17 -9.96
CA SER A 247 15.63 1.38 -10.75
C SER A 247 16.18 2.67 -10.13
N GLY A 248 16.61 2.63 -8.86
CA GLY A 248 16.99 3.81 -8.08
C GLY A 248 15.83 4.79 -7.82
N LYS A 249 14.58 4.42 -8.12
CA LYS A 249 13.43 5.31 -7.98
C LYS A 249 12.96 5.37 -6.53
N VAL A 250 12.73 6.58 -6.06
CA VAL A 250 12.19 6.86 -4.73
C VAL A 250 10.82 7.51 -4.88
N HIS A 251 9.82 6.92 -4.23
CA HIS A 251 8.47 7.45 -4.18
C HIS A 251 8.17 7.91 -2.76
N THR A 252 7.69 9.15 -2.63
CA THR A 252 7.32 9.76 -1.34
C THR A 252 5.81 9.98 -1.27
N VAL A 253 5.27 9.97 -0.05
CA VAL A 253 3.85 10.25 0.19
C VAL A 253 3.53 11.72 -0.10
N HIS A 254 4.35 12.65 0.38
CA HIS A 254 4.20 14.07 0.09
C HIS A 254 5.06 14.44 -1.11
N ARG A 255 4.44 15.04 -2.12
CA ARG A 255 5.15 15.57 -3.28
C ARG A 255 5.37 17.08 -3.15
N PRO A 256 6.45 17.62 -3.74
CA PRO A 256 6.60 19.06 -3.88
C PRO A 256 5.36 19.64 -4.60
N GLY A 257 4.72 20.64 -3.99
CA GLY A 257 3.49 21.24 -4.52
C GLY A 257 2.18 20.65 -3.99
N ASP A 258 2.20 19.59 -3.17
CA ASP A 258 0.99 19.08 -2.51
C ASP A 258 0.44 20.13 -1.52
N ALA A 259 -0.69 20.74 -1.88
CA ALA A 259 -1.40 21.75 -1.11
C ALA A 259 -2.78 21.27 -0.63
N HIS A 260 -3.01 19.96 -0.62
CA HIS A 260 -4.30 19.40 -0.23
C HIS A 260 -4.63 19.72 1.25
N PRO A 261 -5.85 20.19 1.57
CA PRO A 261 -6.19 20.69 2.91
C PRO A 261 -6.20 19.63 4.01
N TRP A 262 -6.27 18.34 3.65
CA TRP A 262 -6.17 17.22 4.60
C TRP A 262 -4.71 16.78 4.88
N ILE A 263 -3.72 17.40 4.25
CA ILE A 263 -2.31 17.11 4.53
C ILE A 263 -1.87 17.92 5.74
N VAL A 264 -1.90 17.28 6.91
CA VAL A 264 -1.36 17.86 8.15
C VAL A 264 0.17 17.84 8.10
N ARG A 265 0.78 18.87 7.52
CA ARG A 265 2.24 19.06 7.59
C ARG A 265 2.60 19.29 9.06
N ARG A 266 3.29 18.34 9.71
CA ARG A 266 3.89 18.57 11.03
C ARG A 266 4.87 19.74 10.88
N ARG A 267 4.50 20.92 11.40
CA ARG A 267 5.42 22.06 11.47
C ARG A 267 6.67 21.59 12.23
N PRO A 268 7.89 21.84 11.70
CA PRO A 268 9.10 21.61 12.49
C PRO A 268 8.94 22.39 13.80
N ARG A 269 9.16 21.73 14.94
CA ARG A 269 9.23 22.43 16.23
C ARG A 269 10.31 23.48 16.09
N THR A 270 9.92 24.75 16.14
CA THR A 270 10.84 25.88 16.18
C THR A 270 11.73 25.66 17.40
N ALA A 271 13.04 25.58 17.19
CA ALA A 271 14.02 25.58 18.28
C ALA A 271 13.94 26.97 18.92
N GLY A 272 13.25 27.07 20.05
CA GLY A 272 13.05 28.37 20.71
C GLY A 272 11.85 28.40 21.64
N GLN A 273 11.72 27.44 22.55
CA GLN A 273 11.07 27.66 23.84
C GLN A 273 11.85 26.84 24.87
N LEU A 274 12.79 27.55 25.50
CA LEU A 274 13.55 27.36 26.75
C LEU A 274 13.68 25.94 27.31
#